data_AF-A0A9X7YBP6-F1
#
_entry.id   AF-A0A9X7YBP6-F1
#
_cell.length_a   1.000
_cell.length_b   1.000
_cell.length_c   1.000
_cell.angle_alpha   90.00
_cell.angle_beta   90.00
_cell.angle_gamma   90.00
#
_symmetry.space_group_name_H-M   'P 1'
#
loop_
_entity.id
_entity.type
_entity.pdbx_description
1 polymer ?
#
loop_
_entity_poly.entity_id
_entity_poly.type
_entity_poly.pdbx_seq_one_letter_code
_entity_poly.pdbx_strand_id
1 'polypeptide(L)'
;MRDWAIARRTRTRHLIELGGLVIKAGLVELTDDDRATLYGAFLTVAERLRGDDRPSALALWQRKGKRAFEADAGATIRHHDAG
;
A
#
# COMPACT_ATOMS: atom_id res chain seq x y z
N MET A 1 15.82 -6.41 -27.30
CA MET A 1 16.62 -6.44 -26.05
C MET A 1 16.33 -5.28 -25.08
N ARG A 2 16.09 -4.05 -25.55
CA ARG A 2 15.77 -2.92 -24.64
C ARG A 2 14.40 -3.05 -23.96
N ASP A 3 13.39 -3.54 -24.68
CA ASP A 3 12.00 -3.57 -24.18
C ASP A 3 11.80 -4.56 -23.03
N TRP A 4 12.44 -5.73 -23.07
CA TRP A 4 12.37 -6.70 -21.97
C TRP A 4 12.99 -6.14 -20.69
N ALA A 5 14.10 -5.41 -20.82
CA ALA A 5 14.81 -4.83 -19.69
C ALA A 5 14.00 -3.68 -19.06
N ILE A 6 13.32 -2.89 -19.89
CA ILE A 6 12.39 -1.85 -19.44
C ILE A 6 11.20 -2.49 -18.73
N ALA A 7 10.54 -3.48 -19.34
CA ALA A 7 9.40 -4.18 -18.75
C ALA A 7 9.74 -4.80 -17.40
N ARG A 8 10.93 -5.42 -17.28
CA ARG A 8 11.40 -6.00 -16.01
C ARG A 8 11.60 -4.94 -14.93
N ARG A 9 12.25 -3.80 -15.26
CA ARG A 9 12.42 -2.71 -14.29
C ARG A 9 11.10 -2.12 -13.84
N THR A 10 10.16 -1.90 -14.77
CA THR A 10 8.82 -1.41 -14.45
C THR A 10 8.09 -2.38 -13.53
N ARG A 11 8.13 -3.69 -13.82
CA ARG A 11 7.50 -4.71 -12.96
C ARG A 11 8.12 -4.75 -11.57
N THR A 12 9.45 -4.77 -11.47
CA THR A 12 10.14 -4.79 -10.17
C THR A 12 9.80 -3.55 -9.36
N ARG A 13 9.86 -2.36 -9.97
CA ARG A 13 9.49 -1.11 -9.30
C ARG A 13 8.05 -1.16 -8.79
N HIS A 14 7.11 -1.58 -9.63
CA HIS A 14 5.71 -1.70 -9.25
C HIS A 14 5.49 -2.65 -8.06
N LEU A 15 6.14 -3.82 -8.06
CA LEU A 15 6.04 -4.78 -6.96
C LEU A 15 6.68 -4.25 -5.66
N ILE A 16 7.78 -3.51 -5.76
CA ILE A 16 8.41 -2.85 -4.60
C ILE A 16 7.49 -1.76 -4.04
N GLU A 17 6.89 -0.93 -4.90
CA GLU A 17 5.95 0.10 -4.48
C GLU A 17 4.75 -0.51 -3.74
N LEU A 18 4.17 -1.59 -4.28
CA LEU A 18 3.09 -2.33 -3.62
C LEU A 18 3.53 -2.93 -2.28
N GLY A 19 4.71 -3.56 -2.22
CA GLY A 19 5.27 -4.10 -0.98
C GLY A 19 5.53 -3.01 0.07
N GLY A 20 5.98 -1.83 -0.35
CA GLY A 20 6.19 -0.67 0.51
C GLY A 20 4.91 -0.19 1.20
N LEU A 21 3.73 -0.39 0.59
CA LEU A 21 2.45 -0.06 1.23
C LEU A 21 2.16 -0.94 2.45
N VAL A 22 2.62 -2.19 2.44
CA VAL A 22 2.44 -3.13 3.56
C VAL A 22 3.21 -2.63 4.79
N ILE A 23 4.47 -2.22 4.58
CA ILE A 23 5.32 -1.64 5.62
C ILE A 23 4.73 -0.32 6.12
N LYS A 24 4.35 0.57 5.19
CA LYS A 24 3.83 1.90 5.51
C LYS A 24 2.51 1.85 6.28
N ALA A 25 1.68 0.84 6.05
CA ALA A 25 0.46 0.59 6.81
C ALA A 25 0.72 -0.01 8.21
N GLY A 26 1.98 -0.25 8.58
CA GLY A 26 2.38 -0.86 9.86
C GLY A 26 2.08 -2.36 9.94
N LEU A 27 1.68 -3.00 8.84
CA LEU A 27 1.19 -4.37 8.88
C LEU A 27 2.29 -5.38 9.21
N VAL A 28 3.53 -5.13 8.79
CA VAL A 28 4.66 -6.02 9.11
C VAL A 28 4.87 -6.11 10.63
N GLU A 29 4.91 -4.97 11.31
CA GLU A 29 5.05 -4.92 12.77
C GLU A 29 3.85 -5.55 13.48
N LEU A 30 2.63 -5.18 13.06
CA LEU A 30 1.40 -5.66 13.69
C LEU A 30 1.15 -7.16 13.51
N THR A 31 1.80 -7.79 12.54
CA THR A 31 1.64 -9.22 12.23
C THR A 31 2.89 -10.04 12.49
N ASP A 32 3.95 -9.44 13.04
CA ASP A 32 5.26 -10.09 13.25
C ASP A 32 5.82 -10.71 11.95
N ASP A 33 5.64 -9.99 10.83
CA ASP A 33 5.96 -10.44 9.46
C ASP A 33 5.34 -11.80 9.06
N ASP A 34 4.26 -12.23 9.72
CA ASP A 34 3.59 -13.48 9.38
C ASP A 34 2.84 -13.37 8.04
N ARG A 35 3.44 -13.99 7.02
CA ARG A 35 2.93 -13.95 5.65
C ARG A 35 1.56 -14.58 5.50
N ALA A 36 1.22 -15.60 6.31
CA ALA A 36 -0.10 -16.24 6.26
C ALA A 36 -1.18 -15.27 6.76
N THR A 37 -0.92 -14.56 7.85
CA THR A 37 -1.79 -13.51 8.40
C THR A 37 -1.96 -12.35 7.42
N LEU A 38 -0.87 -11.84 6.84
CA LEU A 38 -0.94 -10.80 5.81
C LEU A 38 -1.78 -11.24 4.60
N TYR A 39 -1.58 -12.48 4.14
CA TYR A 39 -2.35 -13.02 3.03
C TYR A 39 -3.84 -13.15 3.37
N GLY A 40 -4.18 -13.64 4.56
CA GLY A 40 -5.56 -13.69 5.06
C GLY A 40 -6.23 -12.32 5.13
N ALA A 41 -5.51 -11.30 5.58
CA ALA A 41 -6.00 -9.92 5.59
C ALA A 41 -6.29 -9.41 4.17
N PHE A 42 -5.41 -9.66 3.20
CA PHE A 42 -5.66 -9.29 1.80
C PHE A 42 -6.81 -10.08 1.18
N LEU A 43 -6.99 -11.36 1.53
CA LEU A 43 -8.16 -12.13 1.10
C LEU A 43 -9.47 -11.52 1.61
N THR A 44 -9.49 -11.03 2.85
CA THR A 44 -10.64 -10.33 3.43
C THR A 44 -10.97 -9.06 2.65
N VAL A 45 -9.96 -8.27 2.26
CA VAL A 45 -10.13 -7.08 1.40
C VAL A 45 -10.67 -7.49 0.01
N ALA A 46 -10.12 -8.56 -0.58
CA ALA A 46 -10.54 -9.03 -1.89
C ALA A 46 -11.98 -9.55 -1.88
N GLU A 47 -12.41 -10.24 -0.82
CA GLU A 47 -13.78 -10.68 -0.62
C GLU A 47 -14.73 -9.50 -0.54
N ARG A 48 -14.39 -8.47 0.25
CA ARG A 48 -15.18 -7.24 0.34
C ARG A 48 -15.35 -6.55 -1.01
N LEU A 49 -14.33 -6.57 -1.86
CA LEU A 49 -14.39 -5.97 -3.20
C LEU A 49 -15.11 -6.83 -4.25
N ARG A 50 -15.37 -8.12 -3.97
CA ARG A 50 -16.20 -8.98 -4.82
C ARG A 50 -17.70 -8.82 -4.53
N GLY A 51 -18.08 -8.21 -3.41
CA GLY A 51 -19.47 -7.94 -3.03
C GLY A 51 -20.07 -6.69 -3.67
N ASP A 52 -21.37 -6.50 -3.45
CA ASP A 52 -22.18 -5.43 -4.05
C ASP A 52 -21.81 -4.01 -3.58
N ASP A 53 -21.16 -3.91 -2.43
CA ASP A 53 -20.73 -2.66 -1.81
C ASP A 53 -19.30 -2.22 -2.19
N ARG A 54 -18.71 -2.86 -3.22
CA ARG A 54 -17.41 -2.50 -3.80
C ARG A 54 -17.24 -0.99 -4.07
N PRO A 55 -18.18 -0.26 -4.71
CA PRO A 55 -17.97 1.16 -5.03
C PRO A 55 -17.82 2.01 -3.77
N SER A 56 -18.67 1.75 -2.76
CA SER A 56 -18.64 2.44 -1.47
C SER A 56 -17.36 2.14 -0.69
N ALA A 57 -16.94 0.87 -0.67
CA ALA A 57 -15.71 0.44 -0.03
C ALA A 57 -14.47 1.11 -0.67
N LEU A 58 -14.38 1.10 -2.00
CA LEU A 58 -13.29 1.74 -2.73
C LEU A 58 -13.23 3.25 -2.46
N ALA A 59 -14.37 3.94 -2.52
CA ALA A 59 -14.42 5.39 -2.29
C ALA A 59 -13.97 5.75 -0.87
N LEU A 60 -14.36 4.96 0.13
CA LEU A 60 -13.93 5.15 1.52
C LEU A 60 -12.42 4.94 1.68
N TRP A 61 -11.89 3.83 1.15
CA TRP A 61 -10.47 3.48 1.27
C TRP A 61 -9.57 4.45 0.50
N GLN A 62 -9.99 4.89 -0.68
CA GLN A 62 -9.25 5.90 -1.45
C GLN A 62 -9.11 7.21 -0.67
N ARG A 63 -10.21 7.69 -0.06
CA ARG A 63 -10.16 8.89 0.80
C ARG A 63 -9.26 8.70 2.02
N LYS A 64 -9.34 7.54 2.68
CA LYS A 64 -8.49 7.23 3.85
C LYS A 64 -7.01 7.19 3.46
N GLY A 65 -6.67 6.48 2.39
CA GLY A 65 -5.31 6.37 1.88
C GLY A 65 -4.72 7.73 1.51
N LYS A 66 -5.48 8.55 0.77
CA LYS A 66 -5.04 9.91 0.38
C LYS A 66 -4.65 10.75 1.60
N ARG A 67 -5.50 10.78 2.64
CA ARG A 67 -5.21 11.53 3.88
C ARG A 67 -3.97 11.00 4.60
N ALA A 68 -3.78 9.68 4.65
CA ALA A 68 -2.59 9.08 5.26
C ALA A 68 -1.31 9.51 4.52
N PHE A 69 -1.32 9.46 3.18
CA PHE A 69 -0.19 9.94 2.37
C PHE A 69 0.13 11.42 2.60
N GLU A 70 -0.89 12.27 2.66
CA GLU A 70 -0.74 13.71 2.93
C GLU A 70 -0.16 13.98 4.32
N ALA A 71 -0.64 13.26 5.34
CA ALA A 71 -0.15 13.38 6.71
C ALA A 71 1.34 13.02 6.82
N ASP A 72 1.76 11.94 6.18
CA ASP A 72 3.16 11.50 6.18
C ASP A 72 4.07 12.48 5.42
N ALA A 73 3.60 13.02 4.29
CA ALA A 73 4.34 14.03 3.54
C ALA A 73 4.57 15.30 4.38
N GLY A 74 3.52 15.77 5.07
CA GLY A 74 3.62 16.90 5.99
C GLY A 74 4.52 16.62 7.20
N ALA A 75 4.57 15.37 7.68
CA ALA A 75 5.48 14.97 8.76
C ALA A 75 6.94 15.01 8.33
N THR A 76 7.25 14.49 7.14
CA THR A 76 8.62 14.54 6.59
C THR A 76 9.11 15.97 6.38
N ILE A 77 8.25 16.86 5.86
CA ILE A 77 8.61 18.28 5.66
C ILE A 77 8.92 18.95 7.01
N ARG A 78 8.05 18.74 8.02
CA ARG A 78 8.25 19.30 9.38
C ARG A 78 9.51 18.79 10.08
N HIS A 79 9.95 17.56 9.80
CA HIS A 79 11.20 17.03 10.34
C HIS A 79 12.44 17.62 9.66
N HIS A 80 12.35 18.03 8.40
CA HIS A 80 13.45 18.65 7.67
C HIS A 80 13.67 20.12 8.07
N ASP A 81 12.62 20.85 8.44
CA ASP A 81 12.72 22.27 8.82
C ASP A 81 13.13 22.50 10.30
N ALA A 82 13.28 21.43 11.08
CA ALA A 82 13.59 21.47 12.51
C ALA A 82 15.05 21.08 12.85
N GLY A 83 15.93 20.96 11.85
CA GLY A 83 17.36 20.67 11.99
C GLY A 83 18.23 21.76 11.37
#